data_AF-A0A1M5ANL1-F1
#
_entry.id   AF-A0A1M5ANL1-F1
#
_cell.length_a   1.000
_cell.length_b   1.000
_cell.length_c   1.000
_cell.angle_alpha   90.00
_cell.angle_beta   90.00
_cell.angle_gamma   90.00
#
_symmetry.space_group_name_H-M   'P 1'
#
loop_
_entity.id
_entity.type
_entity.pdbx_description
1 polymer ?
#
loop_
_entity_poly.entity_id
_entity_poly.type
_entity_poly.pdbx_seq_one_letter_code
_entity_poly.pdbx_strand_id
1 'polypeptide(L)'
;MSEKDYIEELILNNMEELNQNEPPAGHFERFQNKLEEANQKKKAFPFKWIWKAAAAAVFAFLVINQAVIWFAPESGGEHGESASTGMTLASVSPEYEEVEFYYTSAISGGLNQWERLVAEGLISEEEQQMMNGELEEFEEVFKKLQADLSANPEDGRVINAMIEYYQTKLSLINMIVEKLEEVKQKTNTDYEAES
;
A
#
# COMPACT_ATOMS: atom_id res chain seq x y z
N MET A 1 -40.90 20.97 -53.98
CA MET A 1 -41.87 20.97 -52.87
C MET A 1 -41.15 20.28 -51.73
N SER A 2 -40.85 20.98 -50.64
CA SER A 2 -39.95 20.47 -49.58
C SER A 2 -40.59 19.29 -48.87
N GLU A 3 -39.84 18.19 -48.74
CA GLU A 3 -40.19 17.04 -47.90
C GLU A 3 -40.34 17.56 -46.47
N LYS A 4 -41.53 17.44 -45.88
CA LYS A 4 -41.74 17.83 -44.49
C LYS A 4 -41.14 16.74 -43.61
N ASP A 5 -40.27 17.15 -42.70
CA ASP A 5 -39.54 16.23 -41.82
C ASP A 5 -40.55 15.52 -40.89
N TYR A 6 -40.43 14.20 -40.72
CA TYR A 6 -41.39 13.40 -39.93
C TYR A 6 -41.57 13.97 -38.51
N ILE A 7 -40.50 14.54 -37.95
CA ILE A 7 -40.51 15.20 -36.65
C ILE A 7 -41.34 16.50 -36.66
N GLU A 8 -41.29 17.26 -37.76
CA GLU A 8 -42.08 18.47 -37.93
C GLU A 8 -43.58 18.15 -37.95
N GLU A 9 -43.98 17.10 -38.65
CA GLU A 9 -45.37 16.64 -38.69
C GLU A 9 -45.86 16.16 -37.32
N LEU A 10 -45.03 15.41 -36.59
CA LEU A 10 -45.31 14.95 -35.23
C LEU A 10 -45.50 16.12 -34.25
N ILE A 11 -44.63 17.13 -34.31
CA ILE A 11 -44.72 18.30 -33.44
C ILE A 11 -45.96 19.12 -33.76
N LEU A 12 -46.24 19.37 -35.05
CA LEU A 12 -47.40 20.15 -35.48
C LEU A 12 -48.74 19.47 -35.10
N ASN A 13 -48.82 18.15 -35.24
CA ASN A 13 -50.03 17.38 -34.92
C ASN A 13 -50.30 17.28 -33.41
N ASN A 14 -49.28 17.46 -32.56
CA ASN A 14 -49.41 17.40 -31.10
C ASN A 14 -49.21 18.78 -30.44
N MET A 15 -49.15 19.86 -31.22
CA MET A 15 -48.79 21.19 -30.73
C MET A 15 -49.75 21.72 -29.67
N GLU A 16 -51.02 21.37 -29.76
CA GLU A 16 -52.04 21.76 -28.77
C GLU A 16 -51.85 21.03 -27.44
N GLU A 17 -51.37 19.79 -27.44
CA GLU A 17 -51.03 19.03 -26.23
C GLU A 17 -49.71 19.50 -25.60
N LEU A 18 -48.72 19.83 -26.44
CA LEU A 18 -47.41 20.31 -26.02
C LEU A 18 -47.47 21.70 -25.34
N ASN A 19 -48.46 22.52 -25.69
CA ASN A 19 -48.62 23.88 -25.14
C ASN A 19 -49.57 23.96 -23.93
N GLN A 20 -50.08 22.83 -23.40
CA GLN A 20 -51.07 22.86 -22.32
C GLN A 20 -50.51 23.36 -20.97
N ASN A 21 -49.20 23.27 -20.77
CA ASN A 21 -48.58 23.58 -19.49
C ASN A 21 -47.35 24.46 -19.67
N GLU A 22 -47.43 25.69 -19.16
CA GLU A 22 -46.23 26.50 -18.99
C GLU A 22 -45.45 26.06 -17.75
N PRO A 23 -44.11 26.07 -17.78
CA PRO A 23 -43.33 25.83 -16.59
C PRO A 23 -43.68 26.85 -15.50
N PRO A 24 -43.76 26.43 -14.22
CA PRO A 24 -44.02 27.36 -13.14
C PRO A 24 -42.94 28.44 -13.07
N ALA A 25 -43.34 29.66 -12.68
CA ALA A 25 -42.45 30.82 -12.61
C ALA A 25 -41.08 30.50 -11.96
N GLY A 26 -40.01 31.04 -12.53
CA GLY A 26 -38.63 30.78 -12.10
C GLY A 26 -38.06 29.41 -12.49
N HIS A 27 -38.74 28.63 -13.36
CA HIS A 27 -38.21 27.36 -13.87
C HIS A 27 -36.85 27.52 -14.55
N PHE A 28 -36.71 28.54 -15.41
CA PHE A 28 -35.45 28.80 -16.12
C PHE A 28 -34.29 29.08 -15.14
N GLU A 29 -34.57 29.84 -14.09
CA GLU A 29 -33.60 30.20 -13.05
C GLU A 29 -33.17 28.99 -12.22
N ARG A 30 -34.12 28.11 -11.84
CA ARG A 30 -33.82 26.84 -11.17
C ARG A 30 -33.02 25.88 -12.07
N PHE A 31 -33.35 25.85 -13.36
CA PHE A 31 -32.64 25.03 -14.34
C PHE A 31 -31.20 25.52 -14.54
N GLN A 32 -31.01 26.84 -14.70
CA GLN A 32 -29.69 27.46 -14.81
C GLN A 32 -28.85 27.21 -13.55
N ASN A 33 -29.42 27.39 -12.36
CA ASN A 33 -28.71 27.10 -11.11
C ASN A 33 -28.27 25.63 -11.01
N LYS A 34 -29.13 24.67 -11.40
CA LYS A 34 -28.76 23.26 -11.47
C LYS A 34 -27.66 22.98 -12.51
N LEU A 35 -27.71 23.65 -13.66
CA LEU A 35 -26.71 23.48 -14.71
C LEU A 35 -25.35 24.02 -14.29
N GLU A 36 -25.33 25.15 -13.61
CA GLU A 36 -24.13 25.75 -13.03
C GLU A 36 -23.56 24.86 -11.91
N GLU A 37 -24.40 24.33 -11.02
CA GLU A 37 -23.99 23.39 -9.98
C GLU A 37 -23.41 22.08 -10.56
N ALA A 38 -24.03 21.54 -11.62
CA ALA A 38 -23.53 20.33 -12.29
C ALA A 38 -22.22 20.57 -13.08
N ASN A 39 -22.01 21.78 -13.61
CA ASN A 39 -20.78 22.16 -14.32
C ASN A 39 -19.69 22.72 -13.41
N GLN A 40 -19.96 22.90 -12.11
CA GLN A 40 -18.91 23.20 -11.16
C GLN A 40 -18.00 21.98 -11.02
N LYS A 41 -16.84 22.05 -11.67
CA LYS A 41 -15.72 21.13 -11.41
C LYS A 41 -15.47 21.18 -9.91
N LYS A 42 -15.82 20.11 -9.20
CA LYS A 42 -15.49 19.95 -7.77
C LYS A 42 -14.01 20.31 -7.64
N LYS A 43 -13.69 21.30 -6.80
CA LYS A 43 -12.29 21.67 -6.55
C LYS A 43 -11.58 20.40 -6.10
N ALA A 44 -10.79 19.82 -7.00
CA ALA A 44 -9.94 18.71 -6.65
C ALA A 44 -9.03 19.23 -5.54
N PHE A 45 -9.08 18.60 -4.38
CA PHE A 45 -8.11 18.87 -3.33
C PHE A 45 -6.72 18.79 -3.95
N PRO A 46 -5.80 19.72 -3.66
CA PRO A 46 -4.47 19.72 -4.24
C PRO A 46 -3.68 18.56 -3.62
N PHE A 47 -4.00 17.33 -4.02
CA PHE A 47 -3.40 16.10 -3.52
C PHE A 47 -1.89 16.14 -3.72
N LYS A 48 -1.43 16.78 -4.82
CA LYS A 48 -0.03 17.09 -5.07
C LYS A 48 0.66 17.91 -3.97
N TRP A 49 -0.05 18.82 -3.30
CA TRP A 49 0.49 19.58 -2.17
C TRP A 49 0.54 18.76 -0.89
N ILE A 50 -0.43 17.87 -0.67
CA ILE A 50 -0.42 16.92 0.45
C ILE A 50 0.77 15.96 0.32
N TRP A 51 1.00 15.39 -0.85
CA TRP A 51 2.17 14.53 -1.12
C TRP A 51 3.49 15.27 -0.96
N LYS A 52 3.59 16.53 -1.39
CA LYS A 52 4.78 17.35 -1.18
C LYS A 52 5.03 17.67 0.29
N ALA A 53 3.97 17.96 1.06
CA ALA A 53 4.07 18.20 2.49
C ALA A 53 4.44 16.92 3.25
N ALA A 54 3.85 15.78 2.89
CA ALA A 54 4.19 14.47 3.44
C ALA A 54 5.65 14.10 3.14
N ALA A 55 6.09 14.25 1.88
CA ALA A 55 7.48 14.02 1.51
C ALA A 55 8.44 14.95 2.27
N ALA A 56 8.11 16.25 2.38
CA ALA A 56 8.92 17.20 3.14
C ALA A 56 8.99 16.86 4.63
N ALA A 57 7.89 16.38 5.23
CA ALA A 57 7.88 15.93 6.62
C ALA A 57 8.73 14.67 6.84
N VAL A 58 8.66 13.70 5.92
CA VAL A 58 9.53 12.51 5.93
C VAL A 58 11.00 12.91 5.79
N PHE A 59 11.33 13.77 4.82
CA PHE A 59 12.70 14.28 4.66
C PHE A 59 13.18 15.07 5.88
N ALA A 60 12.34 15.91 6.48
CA ALA A 60 12.70 16.62 7.70
C ALA A 60 12.92 15.67 8.88
N PHE A 61 12.08 14.64 9.02
CA PHE A 61 12.26 13.59 10.03
C PHE A 61 13.57 12.83 9.82
N LEU A 62 13.89 12.43 8.58
CA LEU A 62 15.14 11.75 8.23
C LEU A 62 16.37 12.64 8.50
N VAL A 63 16.31 13.93 8.17
CA VAL A 63 17.41 14.88 8.43
C VAL A 63 17.61 15.13 9.93
N ILE A 64 16.52 15.25 10.70
CA ILE A 64 16.58 15.38 12.16
C ILE A 64 17.16 14.10 12.79
N ASN A 65 16.77 12.92 12.30
CA ASN A 65 17.27 11.64 12.78
C ASN A 65 18.76 11.45 12.43
N GLN A 66 19.18 11.82 11.21
CA GLN A 66 20.58 11.85 10.77
C GLN A 66 21.44 12.83 11.58
N ALA A 67 20.91 14.00 11.96
CA ALA A 67 21.62 14.96 12.80
C ALA A 67 21.85 14.42 14.24
N VAL A 68 20.93 13.61 14.77
CA VAL A 68 21.11 12.93 16.06
C VAL A 68 22.23 11.88 15.98
N ILE A 69 22.37 11.20 14.83
CA ILE A 69 23.44 10.21 14.58
C ILE A 69 24.82 10.87 14.44
N TRP A 70 24.92 12.04 13.79
CA TRP A 70 26.20 12.74 13.58
C TRP A 70 26.76 13.42 14.84
N PHE A 71 25.91 13.76 15.80
CA PHE A 71 26.30 14.34 17.09
C PHE A 71 26.34 13.32 18.25
N ALA A 72 25.96 12.07 18.01
CA ALA A 72 26.17 10.97 18.95
C ALA A 72 27.63 10.49 18.88
N PRO A 73 28.30 10.23 20.01
CA PRO A 73 29.69 9.79 20.00
C PRO A 73 29.81 8.42 19.32
N GLU A 74 30.74 8.32 18.36
CA GLU A 74 31.08 7.08 17.64
C GLU A 74 31.37 5.93 18.61
N SER A 75 30.60 4.86 18.48
CA SER A 75 31.05 3.50 18.82
C SER A 75 31.03 2.71 17.52
N GLY A 76 32.23 2.34 17.05
CA GLY A 76 32.44 1.73 15.75
C GLY A 76 32.29 0.22 15.72
N GLY A 77 32.45 -0.37 14.53
CA GLY A 77 32.71 -1.79 14.35
C GLY A 77 32.09 -2.44 13.11
N GLU A 78 32.86 -2.42 12.03
CA GLU A 78 33.11 -3.44 10.99
C GLU A 78 32.03 -4.43 10.49
N HIS A 79 31.98 -4.55 9.15
CA HIS A 79 31.41 -5.65 8.38
C HIS A 79 32.15 -6.98 8.63
N GLY A 80 31.40 -8.07 8.79
CA GLY A 80 31.92 -9.44 8.73
C GLY A 80 30.91 -10.46 9.23
N GLU A 81 30.66 -11.48 8.42
CA GLU A 81 29.75 -12.61 8.68
C GLU A 81 29.96 -13.25 10.08
N SER A 82 28.89 -13.30 10.87
CA SER A 82 28.68 -14.31 11.92
C SER A 82 27.23 -14.21 12.40
N ALA A 83 26.63 -15.38 12.63
CA ALA A 83 25.33 -15.52 13.28
C ALA A 83 25.20 -14.52 14.44
N SER A 84 24.19 -13.66 14.35
CA SER A 84 23.96 -12.53 15.24
C SER A 84 23.64 -13.02 16.65
N THR A 85 24.65 -12.99 17.53
CA THR A 85 24.50 -13.09 18.99
C THR A 85 23.88 -11.81 19.58
N GLY A 86 22.80 -11.30 18.98
CA GLY A 86 22.01 -10.19 19.50
C GLY A 86 20.91 -10.69 20.42
N MET A 87 20.49 -9.87 21.39
CA MET A 87 19.36 -10.19 22.26
C MET A 87 18.06 -10.24 21.44
N THR A 88 17.26 -11.30 21.57
CA THR A 88 15.98 -11.47 20.88
C THR A 88 14.83 -11.70 21.86
N LEU A 89 13.59 -11.81 21.37
CA LEU A 89 12.42 -12.06 22.21
C LEU A 89 12.58 -13.33 23.05
N ALA A 90 13.19 -14.37 22.48
CA ALA A 90 13.49 -15.63 23.18
C ALA A 90 14.35 -15.47 24.44
N SER A 91 15.17 -14.42 24.50
CA SER A 91 16.02 -14.15 25.66
C SER A 91 15.30 -13.42 26.81
N VAL A 92 14.06 -12.95 26.57
CA VAL A 92 13.25 -12.22 27.56
C VAL A 92 12.45 -13.19 28.43
N SER A 93 11.71 -14.12 27.82
CA SER A 93 10.95 -15.14 28.54
C SER A 93 10.60 -16.34 27.65
N PRO A 94 10.26 -17.50 28.23
CA PRO A 94 9.81 -18.68 27.46
C PRO A 94 8.59 -18.39 26.58
N GLU A 95 7.65 -17.55 27.03
CA GLU A 95 6.48 -17.18 26.25
C GLU A 95 6.86 -16.35 25.01
N TYR A 96 7.85 -15.47 25.14
CA TYR A 96 8.36 -14.69 24.01
C TYR A 96 9.22 -15.52 23.05
N GLU A 97 9.88 -16.58 23.54
CA GLU A 97 10.54 -17.59 22.70
C GLU A 97 9.54 -18.30 21.78
N GLU A 98 8.39 -18.70 22.31
CA GLU A 98 7.32 -19.33 21.50
C GLU A 98 6.80 -18.37 20.42
N VAL A 99 6.64 -17.08 20.76
CA VAL A 99 6.22 -16.03 19.82
C VAL A 99 7.26 -15.85 18.70
N GLU A 100 8.54 -15.74 19.06
CA GLU A 100 9.63 -15.65 18.09
C GLU A 100 9.70 -16.87 17.18
N PHE A 101 9.60 -18.06 17.75
CA PHE A 101 9.61 -19.31 17.01
C PHE A 101 8.44 -19.39 16.01
N TYR A 102 7.23 -19.01 16.43
CA TYR A 102 6.06 -18.99 15.57
C TYR A 102 6.28 -18.08 14.35
N TYR A 103 6.67 -16.82 14.58
CA TYR A 103 6.82 -15.87 13.48
C TYR A 103 7.99 -16.20 12.57
N THR A 104 9.14 -16.60 13.12
CA THR A 104 10.31 -16.99 12.31
C THR A 104 10.01 -18.22 11.45
N SER A 105 9.28 -19.20 11.98
CA SER A 105 8.82 -20.37 11.21
C SER A 105 7.86 -19.97 10.09
N ALA A 106 6.89 -19.09 10.37
CA ALA A 106 5.93 -18.62 9.37
C ALA A 106 6.62 -17.80 8.26
N ILE A 107 7.54 -16.90 8.62
CA ILE A 107 8.35 -16.12 7.69
C ILE A 107 9.18 -17.04 6.80
N SER A 108 9.85 -18.05 7.37
CA SER A 108 10.59 -19.04 6.60
C SER A 108 9.69 -19.80 5.63
N GLY A 109 8.48 -20.18 6.05
CA GLY A 109 7.47 -20.77 5.17
C GLY A 109 7.13 -19.89 3.97
N GLY A 110 6.87 -18.60 4.19
CA GLY A 110 6.58 -17.63 3.13
C GLY A 110 7.77 -17.41 2.18
N LEU A 111 9.00 -17.35 2.70
CA LEU A 111 10.21 -17.24 1.87
C LEU A 111 10.44 -18.49 1.02
N ASN A 112 10.20 -19.68 1.55
CA ASN A 112 10.26 -20.93 0.76
C ASN A 112 9.22 -20.93 -0.38
N GLN A 113 8.03 -20.37 -0.13
CA GLN A 113 7.00 -20.24 -1.16
C GLN A 113 7.40 -19.23 -2.23
N TRP A 114 7.99 -18.10 -1.83
CA TRP A 114 8.61 -17.14 -2.75
C TRP A 114 9.69 -17.80 -3.62
N GLU A 115 10.64 -18.54 -3.04
CA GLU A 115 11.69 -19.25 -3.79
C GLU A 115 11.12 -20.24 -4.81
N ARG A 116 10.04 -20.93 -4.46
CA ARG A 116 9.34 -21.80 -5.41
C ARG A 116 8.75 -21.01 -6.59
N LEU A 117 8.14 -19.85 -6.34
CA LEU A 117 7.60 -19.00 -7.40
C LEU A 117 8.72 -18.46 -8.31
N VAL A 118 9.89 -18.14 -7.75
CA VAL A 118 11.09 -17.78 -8.52
C VAL A 118 11.50 -18.96 -9.43
N ALA A 119 11.59 -20.17 -8.87
CA ALA A 119 11.96 -21.38 -9.62
C ALA A 119 10.96 -21.75 -10.72
N GLU A 120 9.68 -21.40 -10.54
CA GLU A 120 8.62 -21.55 -11.54
C GLU A 120 8.66 -20.47 -12.63
N GLY A 121 9.56 -19.48 -12.54
CA GLY A 121 9.73 -18.42 -13.53
C GLY A 121 8.66 -17.33 -13.47
N LEU A 122 7.95 -17.22 -12.34
CA LEU A 122 6.86 -16.27 -12.14
C LEU A 122 7.32 -14.91 -11.58
N ILE A 123 8.61 -14.80 -11.24
CA ILE A 123 9.22 -13.62 -10.63
C ILE A 123 10.42 -13.21 -11.49
N SER A 124 10.49 -11.93 -11.84
CA SER A 124 11.61 -11.35 -12.60
C SER A 124 12.83 -11.09 -11.73
N GLU A 125 14.00 -10.89 -12.35
CA GLU A 125 15.22 -10.53 -11.62
C GLU A 125 15.06 -9.18 -10.88
N GLU A 126 14.35 -8.23 -11.46
CA GLU A 126 14.06 -6.93 -10.84
C GLU A 126 13.15 -7.07 -9.60
N GLU A 127 12.13 -7.93 -9.66
CA GLU A 127 11.25 -8.21 -8.52
C GLU A 127 12.00 -8.94 -7.40
N GLN A 128 12.93 -9.82 -7.76
CA GLN A 128 13.82 -10.47 -6.80
C GLN A 128 14.76 -9.47 -6.12
N GLN A 129 15.34 -8.53 -6.88
CA GLN A 129 16.17 -7.47 -6.31
C GLN A 129 15.39 -6.56 -5.37
N MET A 130 14.14 -6.22 -5.72
CA MET A 130 13.27 -5.43 -4.86
C MET A 130 12.97 -6.16 -3.55
N MET A 131 12.58 -7.44 -3.61
CA MET A 131 12.37 -8.26 -2.42
C MET A 131 13.62 -8.33 -1.53
N ASN A 132 14.79 -8.54 -2.12
CA ASN A 132 16.04 -8.58 -1.37
C ASN A 132 16.32 -7.25 -0.65
N GLY A 133 16.09 -6.12 -1.32
CA GLY A 133 16.22 -4.79 -0.71
C GLY A 133 15.27 -4.60 0.48
N GLU A 134 14.00 -4.98 0.33
CA GLU A 134 13.04 -4.94 1.44
C GLU A 134 13.50 -5.82 2.62
N LEU A 135 13.97 -7.05 2.35
CA LEU A 135 14.47 -7.95 3.40
C LEU A 135 15.71 -7.39 4.11
N GLU A 136 16.60 -6.70 3.39
CA GLU A 136 17.75 -5.99 3.96
C GLU A 136 17.30 -4.85 4.88
N GLU A 137 16.31 -4.05 4.47
CA GLU A 137 15.74 -2.99 5.32
C GLU A 137 15.15 -3.56 6.62
N PHE A 138 14.42 -4.68 6.54
CA PHE A 138 13.94 -5.39 7.73
C PHE A 138 15.11 -5.88 8.60
N GLU A 139 16.21 -6.34 8.02
CA GLU A 139 17.37 -6.79 8.81
C GLU A 139 18.03 -5.61 9.56
N GLU A 140 18.13 -4.43 8.94
CA GLU A 140 18.64 -3.24 9.59
C GLU A 140 17.76 -2.78 10.77
N VAL A 141 16.44 -2.82 10.60
CA VAL A 141 15.49 -2.50 11.69
C VAL A 141 15.64 -3.51 12.82
N PHE A 142 15.77 -4.80 12.51
CA PHE A 142 15.93 -5.85 13.51
C PHE A 142 17.18 -5.64 14.37
N LYS A 143 18.33 -5.34 13.75
CA LYS A 143 19.58 -5.07 14.48
C LYS A 143 19.45 -3.91 15.46
N LYS A 144 18.71 -2.86 15.10
CA LYS A 144 18.42 -1.73 15.99
C LYS A 144 17.58 -2.17 17.19
N LEU A 145 16.52 -2.93 16.93
CA LEU A 145 15.67 -3.46 18.00
C LEU A 145 16.42 -4.44 18.93
N GLN A 146 17.32 -5.26 18.39
CA GLN A 146 18.20 -6.11 19.20
C GLN A 146 19.13 -5.29 20.09
N ALA A 147 19.69 -4.19 19.58
CA ALA A 147 20.52 -3.29 20.37
C ALA A 147 19.72 -2.58 21.48
N ASP A 148 18.52 -2.09 21.17
CA ASP A 148 17.63 -1.46 22.14
C ASP A 148 17.19 -2.45 23.24
N LEU A 149 16.89 -3.70 22.85
CA LEU A 149 16.51 -4.75 23.79
C LEU A 149 17.70 -5.16 24.68
N SER A 150 18.90 -5.24 24.10
CA SER A 150 20.13 -5.51 24.86
C SER A 150 20.41 -4.40 25.88
N ALA A 151 20.08 -3.15 25.56
CA ALA A 151 20.23 -2.02 26.46
C ALA A 151 19.17 -2.01 27.56
N ASN A 152 17.92 -2.40 27.25
CA ASN A 152 16.80 -2.43 28.20
C ASN A 152 15.93 -3.68 28.03
N PRO A 153 16.31 -4.84 28.60
CA PRO A 153 15.62 -6.12 28.38
C PRO A 153 14.16 -6.18 28.84
N GLU A 154 13.79 -5.35 29.81
CA GLU A 154 12.43 -5.30 30.37
C GLU A 154 11.56 -4.19 29.74
N ASP A 155 12.07 -3.45 28.74
CA ASP A 155 11.29 -2.41 28.08
C ASP A 155 10.22 -3.03 27.17
N GLY A 156 9.00 -3.12 27.72
CA GLY A 156 7.83 -3.61 26.99
C GLY A 156 7.56 -2.91 25.66
N ARG A 157 8.05 -1.67 25.46
CA ARG A 157 7.92 -0.97 24.17
C ARG A 157 8.82 -1.57 23.11
N VAL A 158 10.06 -1.93 23.47
CA VAL A 158 11.01 -2.57 22.55
C VAL A 158 10.54 -3.98 22.22
N ILE A 159 10.08 -4.73 23.22
CA ILE A 159 9.47 -6.06 23.05
C ILE A 159 8.28 -5.99 22.07
N ASN A 160 7.35 -5.04 22.27
CA ASN A 160 6.22 -4.87 21.37
C ASN A 160 6.66 -4.46 19.96
N ALA A 161 7.67 -3.61 19.83
CA ALA A 161 8.22 -3.23 18.53
C ALA A 161 8.87 -4.42 17.79
N MET A 162 9.51 -5.35 18.51
CA MET A 162 10.02 -6.61 17.92
C MET A 162 8.89 -7.53 17.46
N ILE A 163 7.79 -7.62 18.23
CA ILE A 163 6.61 -8.38 17.81
C ILE A 163 5.99 -7.74 16.56
N GLU A 164 5.82 -6.42 16.54
CA GLU A 164 5.28 -5.68 15.39
C GLU A 164 6.18 -5.81 14.16
N TYR A 165 7.50 -5.81 14.36
CA TYR A 165 8.48 -6.10 13.32
C TYR A 165 8.21 -7.47 12.67
N TYR A 166 8.09 -8.53 13.47
CA TYR A 166 7.82 -9.88 12.96
C TYR A 166 6.49 -9.97 12.24
N GLN A 167 5.44 -9.37 12.80
CA GLN A 167 4.10 -9.32 12.20
C GLN A 167 4.12 -8.60 10.84
N THR A 168 4.81 -7.47 10.77
CA THR A 168 4.89 -6.66 9.55
C THR A 168 5.68 -7.41 8.47
N LYS A 169 6.81 -8.00 8.82
CA LYS A 169 7.63 -8.81 7.90
C LYS A 169 6.83 -9.98 7.33
N LEU A 170 6.12 -10.72 8.18
CA LEU A 170 5.26 -11.82 7.76
C LEU A 170 4.11 -11.33 6.86
N SER A 171 3.44 -10.23 7.24
CA SER A 171 2.33 -9.68 6.47
C SER A 171 2.75 -9.26 5.07
N LEU A 172 3.94 -8.67 4.92
CA LEU A 172 4.46 -8.26 3.63
C LEU A 172 4.72 -9.47 2.75
N ILE A 173 5.44 -10.48 3.27
CA ILE A 173 5.76 -11.71 2.54
C ILE A 173 4.47 -12.40 2.07
N ASN A 174 3.50 -12.58 2.97
CA ASN A 174 2.22 -13.22 2.62
C ASN A 174 1.47 -12.43 1.55
N MET A 175 1.39 -11.10 1.67
CA MET A 175 0.72 -10.26 0.68
C MET A 175 1.33 -10.44 -0.72
N ILE A 176 2.66 -10.44 -0.81
CA ILE A 176 3.36 -10.58 -2.09
C ILE A 176 3.11 -11.97 -2.69
N VAL A 177 3.26 -13.01 -1.88
CA VAL A 177 3.04 -14.40 -2.30
C VAL A 177 1.60 -14.62 -2.76
N GLU A 178 0.60 -14.17 -2.00
CA GLU A 178 -0.81 -14.28 -2.36
C GLU A 178 -1.11 -13.58 -3.69
N LYS A 179 -0.54 -12.40 -3.92
CA LYS A 179 -0.72 -11.65 -5.17
C LYS A 179 -0.14 -12.38 -6.38
N LEU A 180 1.03 -13.00 -6.22
CA LEU A 180 1.65 -13.79 -7.29
C LEU A 180 0.86 -15.07 -7.58
N GLU A 181 0.33 -15.73 -6.55
CA GLU A 181 -0.55 -16.89 -6.73
C GLU A 181 -1.88 -16.54 -7.43
N GLU A 182 -2.48 -15.40 -7.09
CA GLU A 182 -3.66 -14.87 -7.80
C GLU A 182 -3.37 -14.65 -9.29
N VAL A 183 -2.20 -14.10 -9.63
CA VAL A 183 -1.79 -13.88 -11.03
C VAL A 183 -1.62 -15.23 -11.75
N LYS A 184 -0.95 -16.20 -11.12
CA LYS A 184 -0.77 -17.56 -11.66
C LYS A 184 -2.11 -18.29 -11.89
N GLN A 185 -3.09 -18.14 -11.01
CA GLN A 185 -4.39 -18.78 -11.19
C GLN A 185 -5.16 -18.18 -12.37
N LYS A 186 -5.11 -16.85 -12.54
CA LYS A 186 -5.76 -16.18 -13.67
C LYS A 186 -5.17 -16.61 -15.00
N THR A 187 -3.84 -16.67 -15.12
CA THR A 187 -3.21 -17.15 -16.36
C THR A 187 -3.64 -18.57 -16.68
N ASN A 188 -3.68 -19.50 -15.72
CA ASN A 188 -4.13 -20.88 -15.96
C ASN A 188 -5.61 -20.99 -16.37
N THR A 189 -6.49 -20.13 -15.87
CA THR A 189 -7.94 -20.21 -16.15
C THR A 189 -8.28 -19.74 -17.57
N ASP A 190 -7.53 -18.77 -18.10
CA ASP A 190 -7.72 -18.28 -19.47
C ASP A 190 -7.32 -19.33 -20.52
N TYR A 191 -6.39 -20.24 -20.22
CA TYR A 191 -6.00 -21.33 -21.13
C TYR A 191 -7.03 -22.47 -21.20
N GLU A 192 -7.81 -22.71 -20.14
CA GLU A 192 -8.86 -23.76 -20.14
C GLU A 192 -10.18 -23.30 -20.77
N ALA A 193 -10.46 -22.00 -20.81
CA ALA A 193 -11.69 -21.46 -21.42
C ALA A 193 -11.67 -21.42 -22.96
N GLU A 194 -10.49 -21.56 -23.57
CA GLU A 194 -10.30 -21.61 -25.03
C GLU A 194 -10.06 -23.04 -25.58
N SER A 195 -10.22 -24.07 -24.74
CA SER A 195 -10.06 -25.49 -25.11
C SER A 195 -11.38 -26.20 -25.41
#